data_AF-A0A922XAR6-F1
#
_entry.id   AF-A0A922XAR6-F1
#
_cell.length_a   1.000
_cell.length_b   1.000
_cell.length_c   1.000
_cell.angle_alpha   90.00
_cell.angle_beta   90.00
_cell.angle_gamma   90.00
#
_symmetry.space_group_name_H-M   'P 1'
#
loop_
_entity.id
_entity.type
_entity.pdbx_description
1 polymer ?
#
loop_
_entity_poly.entity_id
_entity_poly.type
_entity_poly.pdbx_seq_one_letter_code
_entity_poly.pdbx_strand_id
1 'polypeptide(L)'
;RDLFEDIVLYENRADSASARLRPDGKYEVLLRASAAKVRAGAPSEQQLPLADYVEFGVDDRAGNPLLRERRRITGGAQTLTFVVASPPGRAGIDPDYKLIDKKPTDNMVVVDNR
;
A
#
# COMPACT_ATOMS: atom_id res chain seq x y z
N ARG A 1 -14.46 -11.60 -31.13
CA ARG A 1 -14.11 -11.02 -29.82
C ARG A 1 -12.80 -11.65 -29.43
N ASP A 2 -11.71 -10.91 -29.60
CA ASP A 2 -10.37 -11.42 -29.34
C ASP A 2 -10.12 -11.52 -27.83
N LEU A 3 -9.35 -12.52 -27.40
CA LEU A 3 -9.31 -13.02 -26.01
C LEU A 3 -8.29 -12.29 -25.10
N PHE A 4 -7.84 -11.08 -25.45
CA PHE A 4 -6.67 -10.43 -24.84
C PHE A 4 -6.79 -8.91 -24.53
N GLU A 5 -7.98 -8.33 -24.38
CA GLU A 5 -8.11 -6.84 -24.42
C GLU A 5 -8.32 -6.11 -23.10
N ASP A 6 -8.12 -6.72 -21.92
CA ASP A 6 -8.32 -6.02 -20.65
C ASP A 6 -6.98 -5.69 -19.96
N ILE A 7 -6.51 -4.44 -20.08
CA ILE A 7 -5.40 -3.91 -19.28
C ILE A 7 -5.96 -3.49 -17.92
N VAL A 8 -5.59 -4.19 -16.85
CA VAL A 8 -5.99 -3.84 -15.48
C VAL A 8 -4.83 -3.09 -14.81
N LEU A 9 -5.14 -1.91 -14.30
CA LEU A 9 -4.20 -1.06 -13.57
C LEU A 9 -4.71 -0.82 -12.15
N TYR A 10 -3.77 -0.58 -11.23
CA TYR A 10 -4.05 -0.16 -9.87
C TYR A 10 -3.67 1.31 -9.67
N GLU A 11 -4.33 1.93 -8.70
CA GLU A 11 -3.99 3.23 -8.15
C GLU A 11 -3.83 3.05 -6.64
N ASN A 12 -2.68 2.52 -6.22
CA ASN A 12 -2.32 2.36 -4.83
C ASN A 12 -1.57 3.59 -4.36
N ARG A 13 -1.94 4.11 -3.19
CA ARG A 13 -1.29 5.29 -2.63
C ARG A 13 -1.24 5.19 -1.12
N ALA A 14 -0.06 5.45 -0.56
CA ALA A 14 0.04 5.71 0.86
C ALA A 14 -0.30 7.19 1.13
N ASP A 15 -1.30 7.43 1.97
CA ASP A 15 -1.80 8.78 2.27
C ASP A 15 -1.02 9.42 3.43
N SER A 16 -0.77 8.65 4.49
CA SER A 16 0.03 9.07 5.64
C SER A 16 0.46 7.87 6.47
N ALA A 17 1.58 8.01 7.17
CA ALA A 17 2.01 7.04 8.16
C ALA A 17 2.57 7.74 9.39
N SER A 18 2.27 7.21 10.58
CA SER A 18 2.80 7.70 11.85
C SER A 18 3.19 6.53 12.74
N ALA A 19 4.21 6.70 13.58
CA ALA A 19 4.63 5.70 14.55
C ALA A 19 4.68 6.27 15.96
N ARG A 20 4.42 5.39 16.93
CA ARG A 20 4.65 5.64 18.36
C ARG A 20 5.46 4.51 18.97
N LEU A 21 6.41 4.86 19.84
CA LEU A 21 7.13 3.87 20.64
C LEU A 21 6.19 3.27 21.68
N ARG A 22 6.23 1.95 21.84
CA ARG A 22 5.47 1.19 22.82
C ARG A 22 6.32 0.91 24.07
N PRO A 23 5.69 0.62 25.23
CA PRO A 23 6.42 0.26 26.45
C PRO A 23 7.32 -0.98 26.33
N ASP A 24 7.02 -1.87 25.38
CA ASP A 24 7.82 -3.07 25.09
C ASP A 24 9.00 -2.81 24.13
N GLY A 25 9.29 -1.54 23.82
CA GLY A 25 10.39 -1.13 22.94
C GLY A 25 10.11 -1.30 21.45
N LYS A 26 8.92 -1.78 21.06
CA LYS A 26 8.49 -1.90 19.67
C LYS A 26 7.80 -0.62 19.19
N TYR A 27 7.62 -0.49 17.88
CA TYR A 27 6.91 0.64 17.29
C TYR A 27 5.55 0.19 16.78
N GLU A 28 4.50 0.89 17.18
CA GLU A 28 3.18 0.77 16.55
C GLU A 28 3.11 1.78 15.40
N VAL A 29 2.86 1.29 14.18
CA VAL A 29 2.75 2.10 12.96
C VAL A 29 1.30 2.14 12.51
N LEU A 30 0.72 3.33 12.41
CA LEU A 30 -0.57 3.59 11.79
C LEU A 30 -0.37 4.03 10.35
N LEU A 31 -0.92 3.28 9.40
CA LEU A 31 -0.91 3.58 7.97
C LEU A 31 -2.32 3.89 7.50
N ARG A 32 -2.47 5.00 6.76
CA ARG A 32 -3.64 5.30 5.94
C ARG A 32 -3.23 5.20 4.48
N ALA A 33 -4.01 4.46 3.70
CA ALA A 33 -3.75 4.25 2.28
C ALA A 33 -5.06 4.24 1.48
N SER A 34 -4.95 4.47 0.19
CA SER A 34 -6.03 4.37 -0.78
C SER A 34 -5.64 3.41 -1.91
N ALA A 35 -6.65 2.74 -2.45
CA ALA A 35 -6.51 1.83 -3.57
C ALA A 35 -7.69 2.02 -4.53
N ALA A 36 -7.42 1.92 -5.83
CA ALA A 36 -8.44 1.69 -6.85
C ALA A 36 -7.94 0.65 -7.85
N LYS A 37 -8.88 0.02 -8.54
CA LYS A 37 -8.63 -0.92 -9.63
C LYS A 37 -9.40 -0.42 -10.84
N VAL A 38 -8.72 -0.26 -11.96
CA VAL A 38 -9.33 0.24 -13.19
C VAL A 38 -8.99 -0.69 -14.34
N ARG A 39 -9.96 -0.86 -15.24
CA ARG A 39 -9.71 -1.40 -16.58
C ARG A 39 -9.44 -0.23 -17.51
N ALA A 40 -8.23 -0.19 -18.08
CA ALA A 40 -7.90 0.75 -19.13
C ALA A 40 -8.51 0.28 -20.46
N GLY A 41 -9.10 1.21 -21.20
CA GLY A 41 -9.73 0.95 -22.49
C GLY A 41 -10.29 2.23 -23.11
N ALA A 42 -10.53 2.21 -24.42
CA ALA A 42 -11.22 3.30 -25.11
C ALA A 42 -12.74 3.14 -24.94
N PRO A 43 -13.52 4.23 -24.78
CA PRO A 43 -13.12 5.64 -24.78
C PRO A 43 -12.69 6.19 -23.40
N SER A 44 -12.82 5.41 -22.32
CA SER A 44 -12.47 5.84 -20.96
C SER A 44 -12.15 4.66 -20.04
N GLU A 45 -11.38 4.92 -18.98
CA GLU A 45 -11.15 3.94 -17.92
C GLU A 45 -12.45 3.57 -17.18
N GLN A 46 -12.59 2.31 -16.81
CA GLN A 46 -13.69 1.79 -16.02
C GLN A 46 -13.21 1.35 -14.65
N GLN A 47 -13.80 1.89 -13.58
CA GLN A 47 -13.52 1.43 -12.22
C GLN A 47 -14.07 0.01 -12.01
N LEU A 48 -13.24 -0.86 -11.44
CA LEU A 48 -13.56 -2.24 -11.10
C LEU A 48 -13.71 -2.40 -9.58
N PRO A 49 -14.51 -3.37 -9.10
CA PRO A 49 -14.57 -3.69 -7.69
C PRO A 49 -13.20 -4.21 -7.20
N LEU A 50 -12.82 -3.78 -6.00
CA LEU A 50 -11.68 -4.34 -5.27
C LEU A 50 -12.10 -5.63 -4.58
N ALA A 51 -11.34 -6.70 -4.77
CA ALA A 51 -11.50 -7.96 -4.04
C ALA A 51 -10.17 -8.72 -3.94
N ASP A 52 -9.07 -7.96 -3.95
CA ASP A 52 -7.71 -8.42 -4.24
C ASP A 52 -6.88 -8.50 -2.96
N TYR A 53 -5.88 -9.38 -2.97
CA TYR A 53 -4.85 -9.39 -1.93
C TYR A 53 -3.74 -8.41 -2.31
N VAL A 54 -3.58 -7.36 -1.51
CA VAL A 54 -2.53 -6.36 -1.66
C VAL A 54 -1.58 -6.47 -0.47
N GLU A 55 -0.30 -6.29 -0.73
CA GLU A 55 0.71 -6.29 0.32
C GLU A 55 0.83 -4.88 0.93
N PHE A 56 0.93 -4.81 2.25
CA PHE A 56 1.26 -3.60 2.98
C PHE A 56 2.60 -3.82 3.67
N GLY A 57 3.38 -2.76 3.81
CA GLY A 57 4.74 -2.88 4.30
C GLY A 57 5.20 -1.71 5.15
N VAL A 58 6.22 -2.00 5.95
CA VAL A 58 7.00 -1.03 6.71
C VAL A 58 8.48 -1.32 6.44
N ASP A 59 9.22 -0.27 6.10
CA ASP A 59 10.67 -0.31 5.89
C ASP A 59 11.38 0.55 6.93
N ASP A 60 12.64 0.25 7.21
CA ASP A 60 13.52 1.14 7.96
C ASP A 60 13.95 2.36 7.11
N ARG A 61 14.79 3.25 7.67
CA ARG A 61 15.30 4.42 6.95
C ARG A 61 16.29 4.09 5.83
N ALA A 62 16.90 2.91 5.88
CA ALA A 62 17.81 2.42 4.84
C ALA A 62 17.05 1.71 3.70
N GLY A 63 15.74 1.49 3.84
CA GLY A 63 14.91 0.81 2.86
C GLY A 63 14.85 -0.71 3.05
N ASN A 64 15.34 -1.26 4.17
CA ASN A 64 15.19 -2.68 4.45
C ASN A 64 13.78 -2.98 4.97
N PRO A 65 13.16 -4.09 4.56
CA PRO A 65 11.83 -4.47 5.02
C PRO A 65 11.84 -4.84 6.50
N LEU A 66 11.01 -4.17 7.30
CA LEU A 66 10.70 -4.56 8.67
C LEU A 66 9.47 -5.47 8.74
N LEU A 67 8.54 -5.28 7.81
CA LEU A 67 7.31 -6.06 7.70
C LEU A 67 6.78 -6.06 6.27
N ARG A 68 6.21 -7.21 5.87
CA ARG A 68 5.35 -7.37 4.69
C ARG A 68 4.13 -8.19 5.11
N GLU A 69 2.94 -7.67 4.87
CA GLU A 69 1.68 -8.32 5.26
C GLU A 69 0.67 -8.22 4.13
N ARG A 70 0.21 -9.37 3.62
CA ARG A 70 -0.82 -9.42 2.58
C ARG A 70 -2.20 -9.36 3.22
N ARG A 71 -3.02 -8.40 2.81
CA ARG A 71 -4.42 -8.28 3.22
C ARG A 71 -5.35 -8.25 2.02
N ARG A 72 -6.51 -8.88 2.16
CA ARG A 72 -7.58 -8.75 1.17
C ARG A 72 -8.27 -7.40 1.39
N ILE A 73 -8.35 -6.59 0.34
CA ILE A 73 -9.07 -5.32 0.37
C ILE A 73 -10.33 -5.40 -0.48
N THR A 74 -11.42 -4.85 0.03
CA THR A 74 -12.72 -4.81 -0.64
C THR A 74 -13.26 -3.39 -0.82
N GLY A 75 -12.49 -2.38 -0.42
CA GLY A 75 -12.84 -0.97 -0.51
C GLY A 75 -11.60 -0.12 -0.76
N GLY A 76 -11.80 1.13 -1.19
CA GLY A 76 -10.68 1.97 -1.59
C GLY A 76 -9.86 2.50 -0.43
N ALA A 77 -10.50 3.00 0.63
CA ALA A 77 -9.80 3.51 1.80
C ALA A 77 -9.38 2.39 2.76
N GLN A 78 -8.14 2.43 3.21
CA GLN A 78 -7.54 1.47 4.12
C GLN A 78 -6.94 2.18 5.34
N THR A 79 -7.14 1.62 6.53
CA THR A 79 -6.48 2.07 7.76
C THR A 79 -5.96 0.85 8.49
N LEU A 80 -4.65 0.76 8.65
CA LEU A 80 -3.97 -0.42 9.15
C LEU A 80 -3.02 -0.04 10.28
N THR A 81 -2.92 -0.92 11.27
CA THR A 81 -1.92 -0.82 12.33
C THR A 81 -0.98 -2.01 12.25
N PHE A 82 0.31 -1.75 12.36
CA PHE A 82 1.39 -2.74 12.40
C PHE A 82 2.23 -2.57 13.66
N VAL A 83 2.95 -3.62 14.03
CA VAL A 83 3.94 -3.58 15.12
C VAL A 83 5.27 -4.08 14.58
N VAL A 84 6.31 -3.24 14.64
CA VAL A 84 7.66 -3.58 14.17
C VAL A 84 8.67 -3.47 15.30
N ALA A 85 9.69 -4.32 15.26
CA ALA A 85 10.70 -4.41 16.33
C ALA A 85 11.80 -3.35 16.24
N SER A 86 11.84 -2.58 15.15
CA SER A 86 12.90 -1.61 14.86
C SER A 86 12.30 -0.28 14.41
N PRO A 87 13.04 0.84 14.52
CA PRO A 87 12.53 2.16 14.15
C PRO A 87 12.08 2.21 12.67
N PRO A 88 10.81 2.57 12.39
CA PRO A 88 10.30 2.63 11.03
C PRO A 88 10.76 3.92 10.32
N GLY A 89 11.04 3.79 9.02
CA GLY A 89 11.38 4.88 8.12
C GLY A 89 10.27 5.22 7.14
N ARG A 90 9.74 4.22 6.43
CA ARG A 90 8.65 4.37 5.45
C ARG A 90 7.59 3.29 5.63
N ALA A 91 6.36 3.58 5.24
CA ALA A 91 5.28 2.59 5.24
C ALA A 91 4.31 2.84 4.08
N GLY A 92 3.60 1.78 3.66
CA GLY A 92 2.73 1.91 2.50
C GLY A 92 2.09 0.63 2.00
N ILE A 93 1.57 0.73 0.78
CA ILE A 93 0.78 -0.26 0.05
C ILE A 93 1.54 -0.64 -1.22
N ASP A 94 1.61 -1.93 -1.52
CA ASP A 94 2.45 -2.49 -2.58
C ASP A 94 3.90 -1.94 -2.59
N PRO A 95 4.64 -2.12 -1.48
CA PRO A 95 5.97 -1.52 -1.29
C PRO A 95 7.01 -1.99 -2.32
N ASP A 96 6.83 -3.20 -2.85
CA ASP A 96 7.76 -3.86 -3.76
C ASP A 96 7.27 -3.81 -5.24
N TYR A 97 6.26 -3.00 -5.55
CA TYR A 97 5.72 -2.79 -6.91
C TYR A 97 5.26 -4.08 -7.61
N LYS A 98 4.55 -4.95 -6.89
CA LYS A 98 4.03 -6.23 -7.38
C LYS A 98 2.79 -6.05 -8.27
N LEU A 99 2.08 -4.93 -8.13
CA LEU A 99 0.92 -4.60 -8.95
C LEU A 99 1.30 -3.63 -10.06
N ILE A 100 0.63 -3.74 -11.21
CA ILE A 100 0.78 -2.77 -12.30
C ILE A 100 0.06 -1.49 -11.89
N ASP A 101 0.83 -0.58 -11.30
CA ASP A 101 0.35 0.67 -10.71
C ASP A 101 0.57 1.86 -11.65
N LYS A 102 -0.38 2.79 -11.70
CA LYS A 102 -0.26 4.02 -12.51
C LYS A 102 0.79 4.98 -11.97
N LYS A 103 1.04 5.00 -10.66
CA LYS A 103 1.97 5.91 -10.00
C LYS A 103 2.68 5.24 -8.81
N PRO A 104 3.56 4.26 -9.06
CA PRO A 104 4.24 3.52 -7.99
C PRO A 104 5.05 4.40 -7.03
N THR A 105 5.46 5.61 -7.42
CA THR A 105 6.26 6.49 -6.56
C THR A 105 5.55 6.97 -5.30
N ASP A 106 4.21 6.90 -5.22
CA ASP A 106 3.44 7.26 -4.02
C ASP A 106 2.85 6.07 -3.23
N ASN A 107 3.28 4.86 -3.55
CA ASN A 107 2.98 3.64 -2.78
C ASN A 107 3.48 3.70 -1.33
N MET A 108 4.50 4.52 -1.04
CA MET A 108 5.22 4.55 0.22
C MET A 108 5.48 5.98 0.69
N VAL A 109 5.13 6.29 1.94
CA VAL A 109 5.36 7.61 2.58
C VAL A 109 6.35 7.50 3.74
N VAL A 110 7.00 8.61 4.07
CA VAL A 110 7.81 8.72 5.29
C VAL A 110 6.91 8.60 6.52
N VAL A 111 7.39 7.87 7.52
CA VAL A 111 6.69 7.70 8.79
C VAL A 111 6.98 8.88 9.72
N ASP A 112 5.92 9.58 10.14
CA ASP A 112 5.97 10.60 11.21
C ASP A 112 6.21 9.91 12.56
N ASN A 113 7.43 10.02 13.08
CA ASN A 113 7.80 9.43 14.37
C ASN A 113 7.52 10.44 15.48
N ARG A 114 6.48 10.19 16.28
CA ARG A 114 6.10 11.02 17.43
C ARG A 114 6.59 10.43 18.74
#